data_AF-A0A7V6Y6U2-F1
#
_entry.id   AF-A0A7V6Y6U2-F1
#
_cell.length_a   1.000
_cell.length_b   1.000
_cell.length_c   1.000
_cell.angle_alpha   90.00
_cell.angle_beta   90.00
_cell.angle_gamma   90.00
#
_symmetry.space_group_name_H-M   'P 1'
#
loop_
_entity.id
_entity.type
_entity.pdbx_description
1 polymer ?
#
loop_
_entity_poly.entity_id
_entity_poly.type
_entity_poly.pdbx_seq_one_letter_code
_entity_poly.pdbx_strand_id
1 'polypeptide(L)'
;LSIQRLKILEEIKKRSVNSLKDFGISIIDVRLKRTDLPQENTQAVYERMKSERYAMAAQLRAEGEKEAQKMKAEADKKVSIIKADAQKEAEIIRGTGEASATNIYSEAYSQDIDFYELQKTTQIYKDSFKNSILVIPNDSPLLKYFYNIK
;
A
#
# COMPACT_ATOMS: atom_id res chain seq x y z
N LEU A 1 17.34 -25.24 -39.21
CA LEU A 1 18.77 -25.64 -39.07
C LEU A 1 19.19 -26.90 -39.84
N SER A 2 18.30 -27.80 -40.26
CA SER A 2 18.68 -29.06 -40.95
C SER A 2 18.99 -28.90 -42.47
N ILE A 3 18.17 -28.12 -43.20
CA ILE A 3 18.25 -27.96 -44.66
C ILE A 3 19.58 -27.31 -45.11
N GLN A 4 20.11 -26.40 -44.30
CA GLN A 4 21.32 -25.64 -44.62
C GLN A 4 22.59 -26.50 -44.49
N ARG A 5 22.60 -27.50 -43.61
CA ARG A 5 23.73 -28.43 -43.43
C ARG A 5 23.90 -29.38 -44.61
N LEU A 6 22.80 -29.87 -45.19
CA LEU A 6 22.82 -30.76 -46.35
C LEU A 6 23.45 -30.06 -47.58
N LYS A 7 23.11 -28.79 -47.81
CA LYS A 7 23.69 -28.00 -48.91
C LYS A 7 25.21 -27.81 -48.78
N ILE A 8 25.70 -27.54 -47.56
CA ILE A 8 27.14 -27.36 -47.31
C ILE A 8 27.91 -28.67 -47.56
N LEU A 9 27.35 -29.80 -47.11
CA LEU A 9 27.96 -31.11 -47.32
C LEU A 9 28.06 -31.49 -48.80
N GLU A 10 27.03 -31.22 -49.60
CA GLU A 10 27.08 -31.45 -51.04
C GLU A 10 28.12 -30.58 -51.74
N GLU A 11 28.22 -29.30 -51.33
CA GLU A 11 29.19 -28.39 -51.91
C GLU A 11 30.63 -28.83 -51.61
N ILE A 12 30.90 -29.25 -50.37
CA ILE A 12 32.20 -29.80 -49.96
C ILE A 12 32.51 -31.06 -50.76
N LYS A 13 31.56 -32.00 -50.88
CA LYS A 13 31.73 -33.22 -51.67
C LYS A 13 32.10 -32.92 -53.12
N LYS A 14 31.40 -31.98 -53.76
CA LYS A 14 31.65 -31.58 -55.16
C LYS A 14 33.04 -30.98 -55.35
N ARG A 15 33.48 -30.11 -54.44
CA ARG A 15 34.82 -29.51 -54.47
C ARG A 15 35.91 -30.58 -54.28
N SER A 16 35.75 -31.47 -53.30
CA SER A 16 36.72 -32.54 -53.02
C SER A 16 36.85 -33.53 -54.18
N VAL A 17 35.73 -33.91 -54.83
CA VAL A 17 35.76 -34.80 -56.01
C VAL A 17 36.52 -34.16 -57.17
N ASN A 18 36.34 -32.85 -57.42
CA ASN A 18 37.04 -32.16 -58.50
C ASN A 18 38.56 -32.07 -58.26
N SER A 19 39.00 -31.79 -57.03
CA SER A 19 40.43 -31.70 -56.71
C SER A 19 41.14 -33.06 -56.66
N LEU A 20 40.41 -34.16 -56.40
CA LEU A 20 40.98 -35.50 -56.25
C LEU A 20 40.90 -36.36 -57.52
N LYS A 21 40.12 -35.93 -58.52
CA LYS A 21 40.08 -36.53 -59.86
C LYS A 21 41.46 -36.51 -60.54
N ASP A 22 42.21 -35.42 -60.35
CA ASP A 22 43.56 -35.27 -60.91
C ASP A 22 44.57 -36.27 -60.30
N PHE A 23 44.24 -36.84 -59.13
CA PHE A 23 45.05 -37.83 -58.43
C PHE A 23 44.52 -39.28 -58.59
N GLY A 24 43.45 -39.50 -59.38
CA GLY A 24 42.88 -40.82 -59.60
C GLY A 24 42.11 -41.41 -58.40
N ILE A 25 41.76 -40.60 -57.41
CA ILE A 25 41.12 -41.04 -56.16
C ILE A 25 39.60 -40.84 -56.25
N SER A 26 38.82 -41.90 -55.95
CA SER A 26 37.35 -41.85 -55.97
C SER A 26 36.77 -41.76 -54.55
N ILE A 27 35.91 -40.77 -54.31
CA ILE A 27 35.26 -40.53 -53.01
C ILE A 27 33.89 -41.20 -53.00
N ILE A 28 33.72 -42.19 -52.13
CA ILE A 28 32.48 -42.96 -52.01
C ILE A 28 31.45 -42.22 -51.14
N ASP A 29 31.89 -41.66 -50.00
CA ASP A 29 31.01 -40.97 -49.06
C ASP A 29 31.75 -39.90 -48.22
N VAL A 30 31.06 -38.82 -47.86
CA VAL A 30 31.57 -37.73 -47.02
C VAL A 30 30.62 -37.56 -45.85
N ARG A 31 31.08 -37.94 -44.65
CA ARG A 31 30.35 -37.78 -43.40
C ARG A 31 31.08 -36.82 -42.47
N LEU A 32 30.34 -35.92 -41.83
CA LEU A 32 30.85 -35.10 -40.73
C LEU A 32 31.09 -36.00 -39.51
N LYS A 33 32.36 -36.27 -39.20
CA LYS A 33 32.76 -36.81 -37.91
C LYS A 33 32.61 -35.67 -36.89
N ARG A 34 31.65 -35.81 -35.97
CA ARG A 34 31.24 -34.87 -34.90
C ARG A 34 32.00 -33.54 -34.88
N THR A 35 31.30 -32.45 -35.17
CA THR A 35 31.70 -31.09 -34.78
C THR A 35 31.50 -30.95 -33.28
N ASP A 36 32.39 -31.53 -32.50
CA ASP A 36 32.46 -31.23 -31.08
C ASP A 36 32.89 -29.75 -30.97
N LEU A 37 32.01 -28.89 -30.47
CA LEU A 37 32.43 -27.55 -30.05
C LEU A 37 33.55 -27.75 -29.02
N PRO A 38 34.71 -27.06 -29.15
CA PRO A 38 35.74 -27.12 -28.13
C PRO A 38 35.12 -26.76 -26.78
N GLN A 39 35.33 -27.61 -25.76
CA GLN A 39 34.67 -27.47 -24.46
C GLN A 39 34.91 -26.08 -23.82
N GLU A 40 36.05 -25.46 -24.14
CA GLU A 40 36.42 -24.10 -23.69
C GLU A 40 35.39 -23.03 -24.07
N ASN A 41 34.83 -23.04 -25.28
CA ASN A 41 33.80 -22.06 -25.68
C ASN A 41 32.44 -22.34 -25.05
N THR A 42 32.18 -23.59 -24.65
CA THR A 42 30.90 -23.98 -24.06
C THR A 42 30.75 -23.43 -22.64
N GLN A 43 31.86 -23.40 -21.88
CA GLN A 43 31.88 -22.89 -20.52
C GLN A 43 31.58 -21.38 -20.47
N ALA A 44 32.24 -20.59 -21.33
CA ALA A 44 32.04 -19.14 -21.39
C ALA A 44 30.60 -18.74 -21.76
N VAL A 45 29.98 -19.48 -22.69
CA VAL A 45 28.57 -19.25 -23.07
C VAL A 45 27.63 -19.62 -21.92
N TYR A 46 27.92 -20.70 -21.19
CA TYR A 46 27.12 -21.10 -20.03
C TYR A 46 27.19 -20.07 -18.89
N GLU A 47 28.39 -19.56 -18.58
CA GLU A 47 28.57 -18.51 -17.57
C GLU A 47 27.87 -17.21 -17.95
N ARG A 48 27.93 -16.82 -19.23
CA ARG A 48 27.17 -15.68 -19.75
C ARG A 48 25.67 -15.86 -19.58
N MET A 49 25.12 -17.01 -19.98
CA MET A 49 23.69 -17.30 -19.82
C MET A 49 23.27 -17.28 -18.34
N LYS A 50 24.12 -17.80 -17.45
CA LYS A 50 23.87 -17.78 -16.00
C LYS A 50 23.83 -16.34 -15.47
N SER A 51 24.79 -15.51 -15.87
CA SER A 51 24.85 -14.08 -15.51
C SER A 51 23.64 -13.31 -16.03
N GLU A 52 23.27 -13.50 -17.30
CA GLU A 52 22.07 -12.87 -17.89
C GLU A 52 20.79 -13.30 -17.15
N ARG A 53 20.68 -14.57 -16.75
CA ARG A 53 19.55 -15.05 -15.95
C ARG A 53 19.51 -14.43 -14.55
N TYR A 54 20.64 -14.28 -13.88
CA TYR A 54 20.69 -13.59 -12.60
C TYR A 54 20.34 -12.11 -12.72
N ALA A 55 20.86 -11.43 -13.75
CA ALA A 55 20.54 -10.03 -14.02
C ALA A 55 19.03 -9.85 -14.28
N MET A 56 18.44 -10.72 -15.12
CA MET A 56 17.00 -10.72 -15.39
C MET A 56 16.19 -10.96 -14.10
N ALA A 57 16.59 -11.94 -13.27
CA ALA A 57 15.90 -12.22 -12.02
C ALA A 57 16.04 -11.08 -11.00
N ALA A 58 17.19 -10.40 -10.96
CA ALA A 58 17.40 -9.23 -10.11
C ALA A 58 16.52 -8.06 -10.57
N GLN A 59 16.45 -7.80 -11.88
CA GLN A 59 15.60 -6.77 -12.45
C GLN A 59 14.12 -7.03 -12.15
N LEU A 60 13.63 -8.26 -12.36
CA LEU A 60 12.24 -8.62 -12.04
C LEU A 60 11.91 -8.45 -10.56
N ARG A 61 12.84 -8.79 -9.65
CA ARG A 61 12.65 -8.55 -8.21
C ARG A 61 12.60 -7.06 -7.88
N ALA A 62 13.53 -6.27 -8.42
CA ALA A 62 13.56 -4.83 -8.20
C ALA A 62 12.30 -4.14 -8.72
N GLU A 63 11.79 -4.57 -9.87
CA GLU A 63 10.53 -4.06 -10.43
C GLU A 63 9.32 -4.47 -9.58
N GLY A 64 9.27 -5.72 -9.12
CA GLY A 64 8.25 -6.18 -8.19
C GLY A 64 8.26 -5.41 -6.85
N GLU A 65 9.44 -5.14 -6.30
CA GLU A 65 9.60 -4.35 -5.07
C GLU A 65 9.16 -2.90 -5.28
N LYS A 66 9.53 -2.28 -6.41
CA LYS A 66 9.13 -0.92 -6.78
C LYS A 66 7.60 -0.80 -6.88
N GLU A 67 6.96 -1.70 -7.61
CA GLU A 67 5.50 -1.68 -7.76
C GLU A 67 4.80 -1.97 -6.42
N ALA A 68 5.34 -2.89 -5.60
CA ALA A 68 4.82 -3.15 -4.26
C ALA A 68 4.93 -1.92 -3.34
N GLN A 69 6.05 -1.20 -3.36
CA GLN A 69 6.22 0.03 -2.59
C GLN A 69 5.27 1.13 -3.06
N LYS A 70 5.11 1.28 -4.39
CA LYS A 70 4.17 2.24 -4.97
C LYS A 70 2.73 1.95 -4.53
N MET A 71 2.28 0.69 -4.62
CA MET A 71 0.95 0.28 -4.18
C MET A 71 0.73 0.53 -2.69
N LYS A 72 1.73 0.23 -1.84
CA LYS A 72 1.67 0.52 -0.40
C LYS A 72 1.53 2.02 -0.13
N ALA A 73 2.36 2.85 -0.76
CA ALA A 73 2.29 4.30 -0.58
C ALA A 73 0.94 4.88 -1.04
N GLU A 74 0.38 4.38 -2.15
CA GLU A 74 -0.95 4.78 -2.61
C GLU A 74 -2.05 4.33 -1.64
N ALA A 75 -1.95 3.12 -1.08
CA ALA A 75 -2.89 2.62 -0.08
C ALA A 75 -2.83 3.45 1.21
N ASP A 76 -1.64 3.74 1.73
CA ASP A 76 -1.44 4.54 2.93
C ASP A 76 -1.99 5.96 2.75
N LYS A 77 -1.76 6.56 1.58
CA LYS A 77 -2.34 7.86 1.21
C LYS A 77 -3.87 7.80 1.23
N LYS A 78 -4.49 6.78 0.62
CA LYS A 78 -5.95 6.62 0.61
C LYS A 78 -6.51 6.45 2.03
N VAL A 79 -5.86 5.63 2.86
CA VAL A 79 -6.26 5.44 4.26
C VAL A 79 -6.20 6.75 5.03
N SER A 80 -5.14 7.53 4.84
CA SER A 80 -5.00 8.83 5.50
C SER A 80 -6.10 9.81 5.08
N ILE A 81 -6.45 9.86 3.79
CA ILE A 81 -7.53 10.71 3.28
C ILE A 81 -8.87 10.29 3.87
N ILE A 82 -9.20 8.99 3.80
CA ILE A 82 -10.47 8.47 4.33
C ILE A 82 -10.62 8.76 5.83
N LYS A 83 -9.54 8.59 6.60
CA LYS A 83 -9.55 8.91 8.04
C LYS A 83 -9.74 10.40 8.27
N ALA A 84 -9.08 11.26 7.51
CA ALA A 84 -9.20 12.71 7.64
C ALA A 84 -10.63 13.18 7.27
N ASP A 85 -11.20 12.64 6.18
CA ASP A 85 -12.57 12.95 5.76
C ASP A 85 -13.59 12.47 6.81
N ALA A 86 -13.44 11.26 7.32
CA ALA A 86 -14.30 10.73 8.38
C ALA A 86 -14.22 11.56 9.67
N GLN A 87 -13.02 11.98 10.07
CA GLN A 87 -12.84 12.87 11.24
C GLN A 87 -13.47 14.24 11.01
N LYS A 88 -13.24 14.83 9.83
CA LYS A 88 -13.85 16.11 9.46
C LYS A 88 -15.38 16.02 9.54
N GLU A 89 -15.97 14.98 8.96
CA GLU A 89 -17.42 14.79 8.98
C GLU A 89 -17.97 14.55 10.40
N ALA A 90 -17.26 13.78 11.21
CA ALA A 90 -17.60 13.59 12.62
C ALA A 90 -17.57 14.91 13.40
N GLU A 91 -16.54 15.75 13.22
CA GLU A 91 -16.47 17.06 13.87
C GLU A 91 -17.57 18.01 13.38
N ILE A 92 -17.94 17.97 12.10
CA ILE A 92 -19.07 18.75 11.58
C ILE A 92 -20.37 18.31 12.24
N ILE A 93 -20.64 17.00 12.31
CA ILE A 93 -21.86 16.47 12.93
C ILE A 93 -21.90 16.81 14.43
N ARG A 94 -20.76 16.68 15.12
CA ARG A 94 -20.66 17.04 16.53
C ARG A 94 -20.90 18.54 16.73
N GLY A 95 -20.28 19.38 15.91
CA GLY A 95 -20.45 20.83 15.95
C GLY A 95 -21.89 21.28 15.66
N THR A 96 -22.56 20.68 14.68
CA THR A 96 -23.97 20.99 14.39
C THR A 96 -24.89 20.50 15.51
N GLY A 97 -24.60 19.33 16.11
CA GLY A 97 -25.32 18.83 17.28
C GLY A 97 -25.16 19.73 18.51
N GLU A 98 -23.94 20.15 18.82
CA GLU A 98 -23.64 21.08 19.92
C GLU A 98 -24.28 22.45 19.70
N ALA A 99 -24.25 22.98 18.48
CA ALA A 99 -24.92 24.23 18.12
C ALA A 99 -26.45 24.12 18.28
N SER A 100 -27.05 23.04 17.77
CA SER A 100 -28.49 22.81 17.90
C SER A 100 -28.91 22.66 19.37
N ALA A 101 -28.15 21.90 20.16
CA ALA A 101 -28.40 21.76 21.60
C ALA A 101 -28.29 23.13 22.31
N THR A 102 -27.24 23.90 22.02
CA THR A 102 -27.04 25.24 22.61
C THR A 102 -28.19 26.19 22.26
N ASN A 103 -28.69 26.14 21.02
CA ASN A 103 -29.85 26.94 20.60
C ASN A 103 -31.11 26.55 21.38
N ILE A 104 -31.41 25.25 21.48
CA ILE A 104 -32.56 24.75 22.26
C ILE A 104 -32.43 25.16 23.73
N TYR A 105 -31.24 25.03 24.33
CA TYR A 105 -31.00 25.48 25.70
C TYR A 105 -31.20 26.99 25.86
N SER A 106 -30.75 27.80 24.89
CA SER A 106 -30.92 29.25 24.92
C SER A 106 -32.38 29.69 24.75
N GLU A 107 -33.12 29.03 23.87
CA GLU A 107 -34.56 29.23 23.70
C GLU A 107 -35.33 28.84 24.97
N ALA A 108 -35.02 27.69 25.56
CA ALA A 108 -35.59 27.25 26.83
C ALA A 108 -35.25 28.21 27.98
N TYR A 109 -34.01 28.70 28.05
CA TYR A 109 -33.56 29.69 29.03
C TYR A 109 -34.31 31.03 28.89
N SER A 110 -34.65 31.41 27.67
CA SER A 110 -35.37 32.65 27.38
C SER A 110 -36.85 32.59 27.76
N GLN A 111 -37.43 31.40 27.95
CA GLN A 111 -38.84 31.27 28.34
C GLN A 111 -39.08 31.56 29.84
N ASP A 112 -38.18 31.11 30.72
CA ASP A 112 -38.24 31.43 32.15
C ASP A 112 -36.86 31.25 32.79
N ILE A 113 -36.22 32.38 33.08
CA ILE A 113 -34.84 32.45 33.59
C ILE A 113 -34.75 31.96 35.03
N ASP A 114 -35.76 32.27 35.85
CA ASP A 114 -35.78 32.01 37.28
C ASP A 114 -36.08 30.53 37.55
N PHE A 115 -36.98 29.93 36.77
CA PHE A 115 -37.31 28.50 36.88
C PHE A 115 -36.13 27.59 36.49
N TYR A 116 -35.36 27.98 35.47
CA TYR A 116 -34.18 27.22 35.05
C TYR A 116 -33.03 27.31 36.06
N GLU A 117 -32.75 28.49 36.63
CA GLU A 117 -31.76 28.63 37.71
C GLU A 117 -32.09 27.72 38.89
N LEU A 118 -33.37 27.64 39.27
CA LEU A 118 -33.86 26.73 40.31
C LEU A 118 -33.69 25.25 39.94
N GLN A 119 -34.06 24.85 38.72
CA GLN A 119 -33.92 23.46 38.27
C GLN A 119 -32.45 23.03 38.24
N LYS A 120 -31.57 23.88 37.71
CA LYS A 120 -30.13 23.61 37.58
C LYS A 120 -29.45 23.53 38.94
N THR A 121 -29.77 24.44 39.85
CA THR A 121 -29.29 24.36 41.25
C THR A 121 -29.79 23.08 41.91
N THR A 122 -31.06 22.70 41.73
CA THR A 122 -31.65 21.44 42.24
C THR A 122 -30.97 20.18 41.67
N GLN A 123 -30.59 20.19 40.40
CA GLN A 123 -29.87 19.09 39.77
C GLN A 123 -28.43 18.99 40.28
N ILE A 124 -27.70 20.12 40.36
CA ILE A 124 -26.34 20.18 40.93
C ILE A 124 -26.35 19.70 42.37
N TYR A 125 -27.37 20.09 43.14
CA TYR A 125 -27.63 19.57 44.47
C TYR A 125 -27.74 18.04 44.45
N LYS A 126 -28.66 17.48 43.67
CA LYS A 126 -28.87 16.03 43.60
C LYS A 126 -27.60 15.24 43.21
N ASP A 127 -26.80 15.76 42.30
CA ASP A 127 -25.58 15.09 41.82
C ASP A 127 -24.41 15.25 42.81
N SER A 128 -24.31 16.39 43.50
CA SER A 128 -23.28 16.65 44.51
C SER A 128 -23.58 15.98 45.86
N PHE A 129 -24.86 15.74 46.19
CA PHE A 129 -25.28 15.15 47.46
C PHE A 129 -25.13 13.62 47.53
N LYS A 130 -24.71 12.96 46.45
CA LYS A 130 -24.65 11.49 46.43
C LYS A 130 -23.59 10.90 47.36
N ASN A 131 -22.53 11.63 47.77
CA ASN A 131 -21.44 11.04 48.58
C ASN A 131 -20.57 12.03 49.41
N SER A 132 -21.01 13.26 49.73
CA SER A 132 -20.16 14.22 50.45
C SER A 132 -20.93 15.19 51.35
N ILE A 133 -20.32 15.54 52.50
CA ILE A 133 -20.76 16.62 53.39
C ILE A 133 -20.20 17.92 52.81
N LEU A 134 -21.08 18.77 52.28
CA LEU A 134 -20.72 20.05 51.67
C LEU A 134 -20.79 21.17 52.73
N VAL A 135 -19.65 21.79 53.04
CA VAL A 135 -19.59 22.99 53.88
C VAL A 135 -19.75 24.21 52.97
N ILE A 136 -20.95 24.80 52.95
CA ILE A 136 -21.26 25.97 52.13
C ILE A 136 -21.13 27.24 53.00
N PRO A 137 -20.31 28.23 52.62
CA PRO A 137 -20.30 29.54 53.26
C PRO A 137 -21.65 30.25 53.09
N ASN A 138 -22.05 31.06 54.07
CA ASN A 138 -23.37 31.72 54.12
C ASN A 138 -23.65 32.72 52.97
N ASP A 139 -22.65 33.01 52.13
CA ASP A 139 -22.70 33.95 51.00
C ASP A 139 -22.66 33.23 49.63
N SER A 140 -22.91 31.92 49.60
CA SER A 140 -22.88 31.17 48.34
C SER A 140 -24.14 31.43 47.49
N PRO A 141 -23.99 31.71 46.18
CA PRO A 141 -25.12 31.87 45.24
C PRO A 141 -26.08 30.68 45.21
N LEU A 142 -25.61 29.50 45.62
CA LEU A 142 -26.41 28.28 45.74
C LEU A 142 -27.55 28.44 46.76
N LEU A 143 -27.32 29.16 47.86
CA LEU A 143 -28.27 29.30 48.97
C LEU A 143 -29.32 30.41 48.77
N LYS A 144 -29.29 31.12 47.64
CA LYS A 144 -30.17 32.27 47.33
C LYS A 144 -31.66 31.95 47.47
N TYR A 145 -32.09 30.75 47.10
CA TYR A 145 -33.51 30.32 47.17
C TYR A 145 -33.94 29.79 48.56
N PHE A 146 -32.99 29.42 49.43
CA PHE A 146 -33.31 28.90 50.77
C PHE A 146 -33.42 30.01 51.83
N TYR A 147 -32.70 31.11 51.68
CA TYR A 147 -32.71 32.22 52.66
C TYR A 147 -33.71 33.34 52.35
N ASN A 148 -34.32 33.37 51.17
CA ASN A 148 -35.22 34.46 50.78
C ASN A 148 -36.71 34.11 50.86
N ILE A 149 -37.08 33.13 51.69
CA ILE A 149 -38.47 32.85 52.04
C ILE A 149 -38.80 33.68 53.29
N LYS A 150 -39.48 34.81 53.09
CA LYS A 150 -40.24 35.51 54.14
C LYS A 150 -41.68 35.03 54.13
#